data_AF-A0A1F2JP28-F1
#
_entry.id   AF-A0A1F2JP28-F1
#
_cell.length_a   1.000
_cell.length_b   1.000
_cell.length_c   1.000
_cell.angle_alpha   90.00
_cell.angle_beta   90.00
_cell.angle_gamma   90.00
#
_symmetry.space_group_name_H-M   'P 1'
#
loop_
_entity.id
_entity.type
_entity.pdbx_description
1 polymer ?
#
loop_
_entity_poly.entity_id
_entity_poly.type
_entity_poly.pdbx_seq_one_letter_code
_entity_poly.pdbx_strand_id
1 'polypeptide(L)'
;MLFPIFSKNQCRYTPSKAKKMKELLKKLVAFDLAMYEIHHLEYDPVACIKDFWAKYDMDSCRNHLVELLTVYFDRERGVNPTISAADIQCFSVALFRMVMAYFLIHYKKINLTEVEISFLRSNRFIACELESSKEIYDFFYQLSQNH
;
A
#
# COMPACT_ATOMS: atom_id res chain seq x y z
N MET A 1 23.40 16.65 55.25
CA MET A 1 24.31 16.12 54.21
C MET A 1 23.43 15.61 53.09
N LEU A 2 23.66 16.11 51.87
CA LEU A 2 22.75 16.06 50.72
C LEU A 2 22.62 14.65 50.10
N PHE A 3 21.38 14.27 49.80
CA PHE A 3 21.04 13.21 48.84
C PHE A 3 21.50 13.61 47.43
N PRO A 4 22.05 12.69 46.62
CA PRO A 4 22.13 12.89 45.19
C PRO A 4 21.15 11.97 44.42
N ILE A 5 20.86 12.41 43.20
CA ILE A 5 20.33 11.65 42.05
C ILE A 5 18.80 11.40 42.00
N PHE A 6 18.07 12.43 41.59
CA PHE A 6 17.05 12.24 40.56
C PHE A 6 17.39 13.13 39.37
N SER A 7 18.09 12.54 38.39
CA SER A 7 18.25 13.10 37.06
C SER A 7 16.87 13.23 36.43
N LYS A 8 16.37 14.45 36.32
CA LYS A 8 15.17 14.80 35.54
C LYS A 8 15.46 14.59 34.06
N ASN A 9 15.38 13.35 33.58
CA ASN A 9 15.12 13.08 32.16
C ASN A 9 13.63 13.33 31.87
N GLN A 10 13.19 14.59 32.00
CA GLN A 10 11.94 15.01 31.38
C GLN A 10 12.21 15.21 29.89
N CYS A 11 11.83 14.22 29.09
CA CYS A 11 11.62 14.39 27.66
C CYS A 11 10.66 15.58 27.46
N ARG A 12 11.19 16.78 27.22
CA ARG A 12 10.36 17.96 26.95
C ARG A 12 9.58 17.74 25.66
N TYR A 13 8.29 17.54 25.81
CA TYR A 13 7.31 17.57 24.73
C TYR A 13 7.25 19.01 24.21
N THR A 14 7.73 19.24 22.98
CA THR A 14 7.71 20.57 22.36
C THR A 14 6.54 20.67 21.39
N PRO A 15 5.98 21.86 21.13
CA PRO A 15 4.89 22.05 20.15
C PRO A 15 5.20 21.48 18.76
N SER A 16 6.47 21.53 18.34
CA SER A 16 6.96 20.92 17.09
C SER A 16 6.91 19.38 17.12
N LYS A 17 7.34 18.75 18.23
CA LYS A 17 7.22 17.30 18.42
C LYS A 17 5.75 16.86 18.52
N ALA A 18 4.91 17.64 19.20
CA ALA A 18 3.47 17.42 19.30
C ALA A 18 2.79 17.44 17.92
N LYS A 19 3.12 18.44 17.09
CA LYS A 19 2.62 18.56 15.72
C LYS A 19 3.04 17.36 14.88
N LYS A 20 4.32 16.97 14.92
CA LYS A 20 4.83 15.81 14.17
C LYS A 20 4.15 14.49 14.61
N MET A 21 3.93 14.31 15.90
CA MET A 21 3.21 13.15 16.45
C MET A 21 1.75 13.12 15.99
N LYS A 22 1.05 14.26 16.02
CA LYS A 22 -0.33 14.37 15.54
C LYS A 22 -0.45 14.03 14.06
N GLU A 23 0.46 14.51 13.23
CA GLU A 23 0.46 14.16 11.80
C GLU A 23 0.75 12.67 11.57
N LEU A 24 1.69 12.07 12.31
CA LEU A 24 1.94 10.63 12.22
C LEU A 24 0.70 9.82 12.64
N LEU A 25 0.04 10.21 13.73
CA LEU A 25 -1.18 9.57 14.21
C LEU A 25 -2.30 9.65 13.17
N LYS A 26 -2.52 10.80 12.53
CA LYS A 26 -3.50 10.92 11.44
C LYS A 26 -3.25 9.94 10.30
N LYS A 27 -1.98 9.69 9.96
CA LYS A 27 -1.64 8.71 8.91
C LYS A 27 -1.99 7.28 9.31
N LEU A 28 -1.72 6.92 10.57
CA LEU A 28 -2.06 5.60 11.11
C LEU A 28 -3.57 5.40 11.24
N VAL A 29 -4.30 6.44 11.67
CA VAL A 29 -5.76 6.41 11.79
C VAL A 29 -6.42 6.03 10.46
N ALA A 30 -5.88 6.44 9.31
CA ALA A 30 -6.44 6.05 8.02
C ALA A 30 -6.34 4.53 7.76
N PHE A 31 -5.27 3.88 8.23
CA PHE A 31 -5.14 2.41 8.17
C PHE A 31 -6.04 1.72 9.19
N ASP A 32 -6.11 2.23 10.42
CA ASP A 32 -7.00 1.70 11.44
C ASP A 32 -8.45 1.74 10.97
N LEU A 33 -8.89 2.88 10.41
CA LEU A 33 -10.22 3.02 9.83
C LEU A 33 -10.45 2.02 8.70
N ALA A 34 -9.52 1.89 7.75
CA ALA A 34 -9.60 0.88 6.69
C ALA A 34 -9.73 -0.55 7.21
N MET A 35 -9.11 -0.86 8.35
CA MET A 35 -9.20 -2.18 8.98
C MET A 35 -10.60 -2.44 9.55
N TYR A 36 -11.23 -1.44 10.15
CA TYR A 36 -12.54 -1.57 10.80
C TYR A 36 -13.73 -1.27 9.90
N GLU A 37 -13.52 -0.60 8.75
CA GLU A 37 -14.54 -0.34 7.72
C GLU A 37 -15.26 -1.61 7.27
N ILE A 38 -14.60 -2.76 7.36
CA ILE A 38 -15.16 -4.08 7.03
C ILE A 38 -16.39 -4.46 7.86
N HIS A 39 -16.58 -3.83 9.01
CA HIS A 39 -17.71 -4.04 9.91
C HIS A 39 -18.87 -3.07 9.65
N HIS A 40 -18.68 -2.10 8.75
CA HIS A 40 -19.75 -1.17 8.37
C HIS A 40 -20.88 -1.93 7.66
N LEU A 41 -22.14 -1.58 7.95
CA LEU A 41 -23.32 -2.30 7.44
C LEU A 41 -23.36 -2.34 5.89
N GLU A 42 -22.91 -1.25 5.28
CA GLU A 42 -22.90 -1.04 3.82
C GLU A 42 -21.56 -1.45 3.16
N TYR A 43 -20.67 -2.13 3.90
CA TYR A 43 -19.38 -2.52 3.35
C TYR A 43 -19.54 -3.61 2.27
N ASP A 44 -19.22 -3.25 1.03
CA ASP A 44 -19.14 -4.16 -0.11
C ASP A 44 -17.67 -4.42 -0.50
N PRO A 45 -17.11 -5.60 -0.22
CA PRO A 45 -15.75 -5.92 -0.61
C PRO A 45 -15.56 -5.97 -2.14
N VAL A 46 -16.60 -6.29 -2.90
CA VAL A 46 -16.53 -6.33 -4.37
C VAL A 46 -16.40 -4.92 -4.92
N ALA A 47 -17.18 -3.96 -4.41
CA ALA A 47 -17.06 -2.56 -4.77
C ALA A 47 -15.66 -2.01 -4.44
N CYS A 48 -15.12 -2.31 -3.26
CA CYS A 48 -13.76 -1.91 -2.88
C CYS A 48 -12.69 -2.39 -3.87
N ILE A 49 -12.80 -3.64 -4.36
CA ILE A 49 -11.87 -4.18 -5.35
C ILE A 49 -12.04 -3.47 -6.69
N LYS A 50 -13.28 -3.24 -7.15
CA LYS A 50 -13.55 -2.52 -8.41
C LYS A 50 -13.00 -1.10 -8.37
N ASP A 51 -13.24 -0.37 -7.28
CA ASP A 51 -12.80 1.01 -7.10
C ASP A 51 -11.27 1.11 -7.09
N PHE A 52 -10.58 0.14 -6.48
CA PHE A 52 -9.13 0.08 -6.51
C PHE A 52 -8.61 -0.06 -7.94
N TRP A 53 -9.09 -1.07 -8.68
CA TRP A 53 -8.61 -1.36 -10.04
C TRP A 53 -9.07 -0.33 -11.08
N ALA A 54 -10.14 0.42 -10.80
CA ALA A 54 -10.53 1.57 -11.62
C ALA A 54 -9.56 2.74 -11.49
N LYS A 55 -8.79 2.81 -10.39
CA LYS A 55 -7.90 3.92 -10.07
C LYS A 55 -6.41 3.59 -10.24
N TYR A 56 -6.02 2.34 -9.97
CA TYR A 56 -4.63 1.90 -9.99
C TYR A 56 -4.51 0.66 -10.87
N ASP A 57 -4.05 0.84 -12.11
CA ASP A 57 -3.61 -0.28 -12.95
C ASP A 57 -2.28 -0.89 -12.46
N MET A 58 -1.82 -1.95 -13.12
CA MET A 58 -0.61 -2.67 -12.72
C MET A 58 0.65 -1.81 -12.77
N ASP A 59 0.79 -0.96 -13.79
CA ASP A 59 1.92 -0.04 -13.92
C ASP A 59 1.91 1.02 -12.83
N SER A 60 0.75 1.58 -12.54
CA SER A 60 0.55 2.51 -11.42
C SER A 60 0.91 1.84 -10.10
N CYS A 61 0.47 0.61 -9.85
CA CYS A 61 0.84 -0.16 -8.67
C CYS A 61 2.36 -0.33 -8.57
N ARG A 62 3.01 -0.77 -9.65
CA ARG A 62 4.47 -0.93 -9.72
C ARG A 62 5.18 0.38 -9.39
N ASN A 63 4.78 1.49 -10.03
CA ASN A 63 5.42 2.80 -9.85
C ASN A 63 5.26 3.31 -8.41
N HIS A 64 4.07 3.19 -7.82
CA HIS A 64 3.84 3.57 -6.42
C HIS A 64 4.66 2.71 -5.45
N LEU A 65 4.77 1.40 -5.69
CA LEU A 65 5.57 0.50 -4.85
C LEU A 65 7.07 0.80 -4.96
N VAL A 66 7.58 1.07 -6.17
CA VAL A 66 8.98 1.46 -6.39
C VAL A 66 9.28 2.78 -5.69
N GLU A 67 8.40 3.78 -5.82
CA GLU A 67 8.58 5.06 -5.12
C GLU A 67 8.54 4.88 -3.60
N LEU A 68 7.60 4.07 -3.07
CA LEU A 68 7.53 3.75 -1.64
C LEU A 68 8.84 3.11 -1.13
N LEU A 69 9.39 2.15 -1.87
CA LEU A 69 10.67 1.51 -1.54
C LEU A 69 11.83 2.51 -1.61
N THR A 70 11.85 3.36 -2.63
CA THR A 70 12.90 4.38 -2.81
C THR A 70 12.88 5.40 -1.67
N VAL A 71 11.71 5.88 -1.26
CA VAL A 71 11.56 6.78 -0.09
C VAL A 71 12.04 6.12 1.20
N TYR A 72 11.86 4.81 1.35
CA TYR A 72 12.29 4.09 2.54
C TYR A 72 13.81 3.86 2.57
N PHE A 73 14.38 3.38 1.46
CA PHE A 73 15.78 2.96 1.38
C PHE A 73 16.75 4.09 1.04
N ASP A 74 16.30 5.11 0.30
CA ASP A 74 17.16 6.13 -0.29
C ASP A 74 16.71 7.54 0.12
N ARG A 75 16.63 7.78 1.44
CA ARG A 75 16.25 9.07 2.02
C ARG A 75 17.19 10.23 1.64
N GLU A 76 18.38 9.92 1.11
CA GLU A 76 19.41 10.89 0.74
C GLU A 76 19.41 11.23 -0.75
N ARG A 77 18.61 10.55 -1.58
CA ARG A 77 18.39 10.99 -2.96
C ARG A 77 17.82 12.40 -2.95
N GLY A 78 18.64 13.37 -3.36
CA GLY A 78 18.20 14.72 -3.74
C GLY A 78 17.36 14.75 -5.02
N VAL A 79 16.74 13.62 -5.38
CA VAL A 79 15.87 13.47 -6.54
C VAL A 79 14.46 13.83 -6.10
N ASN A 80 13.83 14.76 -6.81
CA ASN A 80 12.44 15.08 -6.56
C ASN A 80 11.59 13.82 -6.79
N PRO A 81 10.78 13.40 -5.80
CA PRO A 81 9.97 12.20 -5.94
C PRO A 81 8.98 12.37 -7.09
N THR A 82 8.82 11.32 -7.88
CA THR A 82 7.94 11.31 -9.04
C THR A 82 6.47 11.33 -8.62
N ILE A 83 6.19 10.75 -7.44
CA ILE A 83 4.86 10.67 -6.83
C ILE A 83 4.92 11.36 -5.47
N SER A 84 3.92 12.18 -5.16
CA SER A 84 3.92 12.94 -3.90
C SER A 84 3.78 12.01 -2.69
N ALA A 85 4.32 12.41 -1.54
CA ALA A 85 4.15 11.66 -0.30
C ALA A 85 2.68 11.49 0.14
N ALA A 86 1.80 12.40 -0.28
CA ALA A 86 0.37 12.30 -0.05
C ALA A 86 -0.26 11.22 -0.94
N ASP A 87 0.12 11.17 -2.21
CA ASP A 87 -0.37 10.16 -3.15
C ASP A 87 0.11 8.75 -2.77
N ILE A 88 1.38 8.62 -2.33
CA ILE A 88 1.91 7.35 -1.78
C ILE A 88 1.09 6.89 -0.57
N GLN A 89 0.73 7.81 0.33
CA GLN A 89 -0.11 7.49 1.49
C GLN A 89 -1.51 7.06 1.05
N CYS A 90 -2.15 7.78 0.12
CA CYS A 90 -3.47 7.43 -0.41
C CYS A 90 -3.44 6.05 -1.09
N PHE A 91 -2.43 5.78 -1.91
CA PHE A 91 -2.21 4.47 -2.53
C PHE A 91 -2.04 3.37 -1.48
N SER A 92 -1.22 3.59 -0.46
CA SER A 92 -0.95 2.58 0.57
C SER A 92 -2.21 2.20 1.36
N VAL A 93 -3.05 3.17 1.69
CA VAL A 93 -4.35 2.92 2.35
C VAL A 93 -5.32 2.22 1.39
N ALA A 94 -5.38 2.63 0.12
CA ALA A 94 -6.24 1.99 -0.88
C ALA A 94 -5.83 0.53 -1.14
N LEU A 95 -4.52 0.27 -1.23
CA LEU A 95 -3.96 -1.07 -1.36
C LEU A 95 -4.31 -1.94 -0.14
N PHE A 96 -4.17 -1.40 1.07
CA PHE A 96 -4.54 -2.11 2.29
C PHE A 96 -6.03 -2.46 2.33
N ARG A 97 -6.92 -1.52 1.99
CA ARG A 97 -8.36 -1.78 1.86
C ARG A 97 -8.67 -2.88 0.85
N MET A 98 -8.01 -2.86 -0.31
CA MET A 98 -8.17 -3.87 -1.34
C MET A 98 -7.72 -5.26 -0.87
N VAL A 99 -6.58 -5.36 -0.17
CA VAL A 99 -6.11 -6.62 0.43
C VAL A 99 -7.12 -7.16 1.45
N MET A 100 -7.66 -6.30 2.32
CA MET A 100 -8.72 -6.67 3.28
C MET A 100 -9.99 -7.14 2.57
N ALA A 101 -10.38 -6.50 1.47
CA ALA A 101 -11.54 -6.89 0.68
C ALA A 101 -11.36 -8.28 0.05
N TYR A 102 -10.20 -8.56 -0.56
CA TYR A 102 -9.89 -9.90 -1.09
C TYR A 102 -9.88 -10.97 0.01
N PHE A 103 -9.31 -10.65 1.17
CA PHE A 103 -9.34 -11.53 2.33
C PHE A 103 -10.78 -11.87 2.75
N LEU A 104 -11.67 -10.88 2.81
CA LEU A 104 -13.07 -11.09 3.18
C LEU A 104 -13.85 -11.90 2.15
N ILE A 105 -13.61 -11.66 0.86
CA ILE A 105 -14.21 -12.46 -0.20
C ILE A 105 -13.82 -13.91 -0.04
N HIS A 106 -12.53 -14.17 0.18
CA HIS A 106 -12.05 -15.53 0.40
C HIS A 106 -12.66 -16.15 1.66
N TYR A 107 -12.64 -15.43 2.78
CA TYR A 107 -13.18 -15.90 4.06
C TYR A 107 -14.68 -16.19 3.99
N LYS A 108 -15.46 -15.30 3.36
CA LYS A 108 -16.91 -15.44 3.19
C LYS A 108 -17.31 -16.32 2.01
N LYS A 109 -16.33 -16.84 1.24
CA LYS A 109 -16.54 -17.63 0.01
C LYS A 109 -17.45 -16.92 -1.00
N ILE A 110 -17.31 -15.61 -1.12
CA ILE A 110 -18.05 -14.81 -2.11
C ILE A 110 -17.52 -15.19 -3.50
N ASN A 111 -18.43 -15.50 -4.43
CA ASN A 111 -18.03 -15.85 -5.77
C ASN A 111 -17.64 -14.60 -6.57
N LEU A 112 -16.39 -14.55 -7.04
CA LEU A 112 -15.86 -13.47 -7.88
C LEU A 112 -15.99 -13.75 -9.37
N THR A 113 -16.43 -14.93 -9.82
CA THR A 113 -16.43 -15.29 -11.25
C THR A 113 -17.33 -14.39 -12.09
N GLU A 114 -18.33 -13.75 -11.48
CA GLU A 114 -19.28 -12.84 -12.14
C GLU A 114 -18.86 -11.37 -12.01
N VAL A 115 -17.77 -11.09 -11.29
CA VAL A 115 -17.27 -9.73 -11.08
C VAL A 115 -16.37 -9.34 -12.23
N GLU A 116 -16.94 -8.65 -13.21
CA GLU A 116 -16.15 -7.93 -14.21
C GLU A 116 -15.37 -6.79 -13.53
N ILE A 117 -14.06 -6.94 -13.42
CA ILE A 117 -13.14 -5.86 -13.08
C ILE A 117 -12.77 -5.18 -14.40
N SER A 118 -12.96 -3.87 -14.50
CA SER A 118 -12.81 -3.10 -15.74
C SER A 118 -11.40 -3.16 -16.36
N PHE A 119 -10.34 -3.27 -15.54
CA PHE A 119 -8.99 -3.55 -16.02
C PHE A 119 -8.88 -4.95 -16.64
N LEU A 120 -9.60 -5.94 -16.10
CA LEU A 120 -9.70 -7.32 -16.61
C LEU A 120 -10.53 -7.48 -17.89
N ARG A 121 -11.19 -6.41 -18.36
CA ARG A 121 -12.20 -6.47 -19.42
C ARG A 121 -11.67 -6.90 -20.78
N SER A 122 -10.37 -6.76 -21.02
CA SER A 122 -9.68 -7.42 -22.13
C SER A 122 -8.83 -8.56 -21.60
N ASN A 123 -9.47 -9.71 -21.31
CA ASN A 123 -8.79 -10.97 -21.01
C ASN A 123 -7.63 -11.25 -21.97
N ARG A 124 -7.76 -10.86 -23.24
CA ARG A 124 -6.71 -10.98 -24.26
C ARG A 124 -5.51 -10.06 -24.02
N PHE A 125 -5.71 -8.82 -23.57
CA PHE A 125 -4.62 -7.88 -23.29
C PHE A 125 -3.83 -8.33 -22.07
N ILE A 126 -4.53 -8.73 -21.00
CA ILE A 126 -3.87 -9.22 -19.78
C ILE A 126 -3.21 -10.58 -19.99
N ALA A 127 -3.83 -11.49 -20.73
CA ALA A 127 -3.17 -12.75 -21.08
C ALA A 127 -1.87 -12.49 -21.85
N CYS A 128 -1.88 -11.53 -22.78
CA CYS A 128 -0.70 -11.14 -23.54
C CYS A 128 0.38 -10.51 -22.63
N GLU A 129 0.02 -9.60 -21.73
CA GLU A 129 0.97 -9.02 -20.77
C GLU A 129 1.52 -10.06 -19.81
N LEU A 130 0.69 -10.97 -19.29
CA LEU A 130 1.11 -12.06 -18.42
C LEU A 130 2.06 -13.01 -19.15
N GLU A 131 1.77 -13.35 -20.40
CA GLU A 131 2.62 -14.20 -21.24
C GLU A 131 3.97 -13.52 -21.52
N SER A 132 3.98 -12.25 -21.92
CA SER A 132 5.23 -11.48 -22.08
C SER A 132 6.01 -11.37 -20.76
N SER A 133 5.33 -11.15 -19.63
CA SER A 133 5.99 -11.08 -18.32
C SER A 133 6.60 -12.43 -17.92
N LYS A 134 5.97 -13.54 -18.32
CA LYS A 134 6.47 -14.90 -18.12
C LYS A 134 7.70 -15.17 -18.97
N GLU A 135 7.69 -14.78 -20.25
CA GLU A 135 8.87 -14.91 -21.11
C GLU A 135 10.09 -14.18 -20.54
N ILE A 136 9.88 -12.97 -20.02
CA ILE A 136 10.93 -12.19 -19.35
C ILE A 136 11.42 -12.92 -18.08
N TYR A 137 10.50 -13.44 -17.27
CA TYR A 137 10.86 -14.23 -16.08
C TYR A 137 11.68 -15.47 -16.46
N ASP A 138 11.22 -16.26 -17.43
CA ASP A 138 11.87 -17.49 -17.87
C ASP A 138 13.28 -17.22 -18.40
N PHE A 139 13.47 -16.11 -19.13
CA PHE A 139 14.79 -15.66 -19.55
C PHE A 139 15.73 -15.38 -18.38
N PHE A 140 15.30 -14.56 -17.40
CA PHE A 140 16.14 -14.26 -16.24
C PHE A 140 16.39 -15.49 -15.37
N TYR A 141 15.39 -16.37 -15.24
CA TYR A 141 15.52 -17.62 -14.52
C TYR A 141 16.57 -18.51 -15.18
N GLN A 142 16.54 -18.70 -16.49
CA GLN A 142 17.56 -19.46 -17.23
C GLN A 142 18.96 -18.90 -17.04
N LEU A 143 19.13 -17.57 -17.08
CA LEU A 143 20.42 -16.94 -16.81
C LEU A 143 20.92 -17.20 -15.38
N SER A 144 20.01 -17.22 -14.40
CA SER A 144 20.36 -17.48 -12.99
C SER A 144 20.82 -18.91 -12.71
N GLN A 145 20.42 -19.89 -13.53
CA GLN A 145 20.78 -21.30 -13.36
C GLN A 145 22.08 -21.68 -14.06
N ASN A 146 22.56 -20.86 -15.00
CA ASN A 146 23.79 -21.10 -15.75
C ASN A 146 25.02 -20.40 -15.13
N HIS A 147 24.92 -20.01 -13.86
CA HIS A 147 25.91 -19.26 -13.10
C HIS A 147 26.26 -19.96 -11.80
#